data_AF-A0A1I5N146-F1
#
_entry.id   AF-A0A1I5N146-F1
#
_cell.length_a   1.000
_cell.length_b   1.000
_cell.length_c   1.000
_cell.angle_alpha   90.00
_cell.angle_beta   90.00
_cell.angle_gamma   90.00
#
_symmetry.space_group_name_H-M   'P 1'
#
loop_
_entity.id
_entity.type
_entity.pdbx_description
1 polymer ?
#
loop_
_entity_poly.entity_id
_entity_poly.type
_entity_poly.pdbx_seq_one_letter_code
_entity_poly.pdbx_strand_id
1 'polypeptide(L)' 'MQKFIIVNTSYEVDKESGIREIEFPQLNKYFDLGFEIKEIHQSVLGENSDVLSTTIILEKLEDI' A
#
# COMPACT_ATOMS: atom_id res chain seq x y z
N MET A 1 9.42 -0.62 -22.20
CA MET A 1 10.02 0.06 -21.03
C MET A 1 9.11 -0.21 -19.85
N GLN A 2 9.63 -0.79 -18.76
CA GLN A 2 8.83 -1.18 -17.61
C GLN A 2 8.35 0.07 -16.84
N LYS A 3 7.09 0.12 -16.44
CA LYS A 3 6.47 1.27 -15.75
C LYS A 3 6.09 0.90 -14.33
N PHE A 4 6.42 1.79 -13.39
CA PHE A 4 6.16 1.61 -11.96
C PHE A 4 5.44 2.82 -11.36
N ILE A 5 4.63 2.58 -10.34
CA ILE A 5 4.03 3.61 -9.48
C ILE A 5 4.34 3.24 -8.02
N ILE A 6 4.77 4.24 -7.24
CA ILE A 6 4.99 4.09 -5.81
C ILE A 6 3.89 4.85 -5.08
N VAL A 7 3.15 4.15 -4.21
CA VAL A 7 2.08 4.72 -3.39
C VAL A 7 2.49 4.63 -1.93
N ASN A 8 2.50 5.76 -1.22
CA ASN A 8 2.78 5.81 0.21
C ASN A 8 1.51 6.18 0.97
N THR A 9 1.20 5.41 2.00
CA THR A 9 -0.02 5.57 2.81
C THR A 9 0.32 5.36 4.26
N SER A 10 -0.32 6.11 5.16
CA SER A 10 -0.14 5.98 6.60
C SER A 10 -1.48 5.81 7.28
N TYR A 11 -1.57 4.87 8.20
CA TYR A 11 -2.80 4.58 8.95
C TYR A 11 -2.51 4.62 10.44
N GLU A 12 -3.44 5.18 11.22
CA GLU A 12 -3.43 5.01 12.67
C GLU A 12 -3.93 3.60 13.00
N VAL A 13 -3.10 2.84 13.71
CA VAL A 13 -3.45 1.50 14.18
C VAL A 13 -4.04 1.63 15.58
N ASP A 14 -5.30 1.25 15.72
CA ASP A 14 -5.91 1.10 17.03
C ASP A 14 -5.45 -0.21 17.68
N LYS A 15 -4.66 -0.09 18.76
CA LYS A 15 -4.10 -1.17 19.57
C LYS A 15 -5.16 -2.11 20.14
N GLU A 16 -6.37 -1.62 20.40
CA GLU A 16 -7.43 -2.43 21.01
C GLU A 16 -8.13 -3.35 19.98
N SER A 17 -8.14 -2.93 18.72
CA SER A 17 -8.91 -3.59 17.66
C SER A 17 -8.19 -4.76 16.98
N GLY A 18 -6.87 -4.88 17.17
CA GLY A 18 -6.03 -5.92 16.61
C GLY A 18 -6.16 -6.00 15.09
N ILE A 19 -5.65 -4.99 14.37
CA ILE A 19 -5.49 -4.90 12.91
C ILE A 19 -6.54 -5.71 12.13
N ARG A 20 -7.71 -5.11 11.90
CA ARG A 20 -8.63 -5.60 10.87
C ARG A 20 -8.12 -5.10 9.53
N GLU A 21 -7.94 -6.03 8.60
CA GLU A 21 -7.69 -5.84 7.16
C GLU A 21 -7.57 -4.38 6.68
N ILE A 22 -6.35 -3.96 6.33
CA ILE A 22 -6.14 -2.61 5.79
C ILE A 22 -6.51 -2.62 4.31
N GLU A 23 -7.66 -2.02 4.01
CA GLU A 23 -8.08 -1.79 2.64
C GLU A 23 -7.34 -0.57 2.06
N PHE A 24 -6.94 -0.67 0.78
CA PHE A 24 -6.32 0.41 0.04
C PHE A 24 -7.23 0.86 -1.11
N PRO A 25 -8.38 1.49 -0.83
CA PRO A 25 -9.37 1.85 -1.85
C PRO A 25 -8.79 2.77 -2.95
N GLN A 26 -7.78 3.58 -2.61
CA GLN A 26 -7.03 4.41 -3.55
C GLN A 26 -6.28 3.62 -4.64
N LEU A 27 -6.09 2.31 -4.47
CA LEU A 27 -5.42 1.47 -5.45
C LEU A 27 -6.32 1.03 -6.60
N ASN A 28 -7.65 1.05 -6.42
CA ASN A 28 -8.61 0.59 -7.42
C ASN A 28 -8.38 1.28 -8.78
N LYS A 29 -8.13 2.59 -8.77
CA LYS A 29 -7.83 3.37 -9.99
C LYS A 29 -6.57 2.90 -10.72
N TYR A 30 -5.60 2.30 -10.02
CA TYR A 30 -4.38 1.80 -10.64
C TYR A 30 -4.60 0.39 -11.21
N PHE A 31 -5.41 -0.43 -10.54
CA PHE A 31 -5.85 -1.73 -11.07
C PHE A 31 -6.63 -1.55 -12.38
N ASP A 32 -7.54 -0.56 -12.44
CA ASP A 32 -8.27 -0.21 -13.66
C ASP A 32 -7.35 0.23 -14.81
N LEU A 33 -6.15 0.74 -14.49
CA LEU A 33 -5.13 1.14 -15.47
C LEU A 33 -4.17 0.00 -15.86
N GLY A 34 -4.42 -1.23 -15.38
CA GLY A 34 -3.62 -2.42 -15.64
C GLY A 34 -2.31 -2.49 -14.84
N PHE A 35 -2.26 -1.84 -13.68
CA PHE A 35 -1.16 -2.04 -12.74
C PHE A 35 -1.51 -3.16 -11.76
N GLU A 36 -0.50 -3.91 -11.33
CA GLU A 36 -0.62 -4.94 -10.30
C GLU A 36 0.31 -4.64 -9.13
N ILE A 37 -0.02 -5.15 -7.93
CA ILE A 37 0.87 -5.04 -6.77
C ILE A 37 2.09 -5.91 -7.00
N LYS A 38 3.26 -5.28 -6.98
CA LYS A 38 4.55 -5.95 -7.05
C LYS A 38 5.14 -6.21 -5.66
N GLU A 39 5.15 -5.19 -4.81
CA GLU A 39 5.71 -5.25 -3.45
C GLU A 39 4.93 -4.37 -2.47
N ILE A 40 4.93 -4.77 -1.20
CA ILE A 40 4.38 -4.01 -0.07
C ILE A 40 5.43 -3.98 1.03
N HIS A 41 5.80 -2.78 1.48
CA HIS A 41 6.71 -2.55 2.61
C HIS A 41 5.95 -1.84 3.72
N GLN A 42 6.00 -2.36 4.94
CA GLN A 42 5.29 -1.81 6.10
C GLN A 42 6.23 -1.55 7.26
N SER A 43 6.06 -0.40 7.91
CA SER A 43 6.79 -0.03 9.12
C SER A 43 5.87 0.67 10.11
N VAL A 44 5.99 0.30 11.39
CA VAL A 44 5.30 1.01 12.48
C VAL A 44 6.20 2.14 12.95
N LEU A 45 5.68 3.37 12.95
CA LEU A 45 6.41 4.58 13.31
C LEU A 45 5.92 5.12 14.66
N GLY A 46 6.80 5.07 15.68
CA GLY A 46 6.62 5.74 16.96
C GLY A 46 6.58 4.78 18.16
N GLU A 47 7.14 5.20 19.30
CA GLU A 47 7.02 4.48 20.58
C GLU A 47 5.65 4.67 21.23
N ASN A 48 4.93 5.75 20.88
CA ASN A 48 3.67 6.18 21.51
C ASN A 48 2.51 6.44 20.54
N SER A 49 2.75 6.43 19.23
CA SER A 49 1.72 6.46 18.18
C SER A 49 1.95 5.26 17.29
N ASP A 50 0.96 4.39 17.13
CA ASP A 50 1.12 3.23 16.26
C ASP A 50 0.69 3.61 14.84
N VAL A 51 1.48 4.45 14.18
CA VAL A 51 1.22 4.78 12.78
C VAL A 51 1.84 3.69 11.92
N LEU A 52 1.03 2.95 11.17
CA LEU A 52 1.52 2.03 10.15
C LEU A 52 1.76 2.79 8.85
N SER A 53 3.03 3.01 8.53
CA SER A 53 3.46 3.48 7.22
C SER A 53 3.54 2.30 6.27
N THR A 54 2.89 2.40 5.12
CA THR A 54 2.91 1.39 4.06
C THR A 54 3.33 2.01 2.74
N THR A 55 4.34 1.43 2.10
CA THR A 55 4.78 1.75 0.74
C THR A 55 4.40 0.59 -0.17
N ILE A 56 3.69 0.89 -1.26
CA ILE A 56 3.20 -0.09 -2.23
C ILE A 56 3.84 0.23 -3.57
N ILE A 57 4.49 -0.76 -4.16
CA ILE A 57 5.06 -0.67 -5.50
C ILE A 57 4.11 -1.40 -6.44
N LEU A 58 3.61 -0.66 -7.42
CA LEU A 58 2.74 -1.14 -8.48
C LEU A 58 3.52 -1.23 -9.79
N GLU A 59 3.31 -2.31 -10.55
CA GLU A 59 3.95 -2.57 -11.83
C GLU A 59 2.88 -2.69 -12.92
N LYS A 60 3.07 -2.02 -14.06
CA LYS A 60 2.20 -2.22 -15.23
C LYS A 60 2.70 -3.44 -16.01
N LEU A 61 1.86 -4.47 -16.11
CA LEU A 61 2.10 -5.56 -17.04
C LEU A 61 1.86 -5.03 -18.45
N GLU A 62 2.89 -5.09 -19.28
CA GLU A 62 2.72 -4.80 -20.71
C GLU A 62 2.32 -6.13 -21.38
N ASP A 63 1.33 -6.09 -22.27
CA ASP A 63 0.94 -7.25 -23.07
C ASP A 63 2.17 -7.74 -23.87
N ILE A 64 2.45 -9.04 -23.79
CA ILE A 64 3.54 -9.73 -24.50
C ILE A 64 3.13 -9.97 -25.95
#